data_AF-A0A2E2A1L9-F1
#
_entry.id   AF-A0A2E2A1L9-F1
#
_cell.length_a   1.000
_cell.length_b   1.000
_cell.length_c   1.000
_cell.angle_alpha   90.00
_cell.angle_beta   90.00
_cell.angle_gamma   90.00
#
_symmetry.space_group_name_H-M   'P 1'
#
loop_
_entity.id
_entity.type
_entity.pdbx_description
1 polymer ?
#
loop_
_entity_poly.entity_id
_entity_poly.type
_entity_poly.pdbx_seq_one_letter_code
_entity_poly.pdbx_strand_id
1 'polypeptide(L)'
;PGFFGDERGLLGLAFHPDYKNNGYFFINYIDNDGNTKISKCFFENNIFNEIVLLEIKQPYQNHNGGHLEFGPDGYLYIATGDGGSSGDPENNAQNLSSLLGKILRIDVNEKLYKVPKDNPFLNQTNAKPEIWAYGLRNPWKFSFSMIDNTMFIADVGQNSWEELNVQDFRLAGLNYGWNLKEGKSLFKKNSLENLTDPLIQYSSNASYGKTLAGLRQTIDAVGCSITGGYSYHGEINHIKEQYFFGDYCTGKIWSIKNYTSPNFEIIDWTQELIGNKKQLYISSFGRDFYGELYLADHSGSIYKIVK
;
A
#
# COMPACT_ATOMS: atom_id res chain seq x y z
N PRO A 1 -17.03 1.97 -21.46
CA PRO A 1 -16.62 3.29 -20.95
C PRO A 1 -16.49 3.22 -19.42
N GLY A 2 -15.27 3.01 -18.91
CA GLY A 2 -15.01 2.97 -17.47
C GLY A 2 -15.37 4.32 -16.83
N PHE A 3 -15.98 4.27 -15.66
CA PHE A 3 -16.16 5.48 -14.86
C PHE A 3 -14.77 6.06 -14.53
N PHE A 4 -14.66 7.39 -14.52
CA PHE A 4 -13.43 8.05 -14.08
C PHE A 4 -13.10 7.60 -12.65
N GLY A 5 -11.89 7.07 -12.42
CA GLY A 5 -11.44 6.62 -11.09
C GLY A 5 -11.78 5.16 -10.74
N ASP A 6 -12.00 4.30 -11.74
CA ASP A 6 -12.08 2.84 -11.55
C ASP A 6 -10.71 2.26 -11.21
N GLU A 7 -10.59 1.63 -10.03
CA GLU A 7 -9.35 1.04 -9.52
C GLU A 7 -9.29 -0.48 -9.71
N ARG A 8 -10.22 -1.07 -10.46
CA ARG A 8 -10.30 -2.51 -10.66
C ARG A 8 -9.28 -3.01 -11.68
N GLY A 9 -8.83 -4.25 -11.51
CA GLY A 9 -7.90 -4.92 -12.42
C GLY A 9 -7.02 -5.91 -11.68
N LEU A 10 -5.82 -6.17 -12.23
CA LEU A 10 -4.73 -6.84 -11.51
C LEU A 10 -3.98 -5.79 -10.70
N LEU A 11 -3.91 -5.97 -9.38
CA LEU A 11 -3.46 -4.94 -8.44
C LEU A 11 -2.19 -5.35 -7.68
N GLY A 12 -2.07 -6.63 -7.32
CA GLY A 12 -0.94 -7.13 -6.54
C GLY A 12 -0.30 -8.36 -7.14
N LEU A 13 1.01 -8.47 -6.95
CA LEU A 13 1.82 -9.64 -7.30
C LEU A 13 2.89 -9.83 -6.23
N ALA A 14 3.02 -11.05 -5.71
CA ALA A 14 4.15 -11.44 -4.87
C ALA A 14 4.63 -12.85 -5.21
N PHE A 15 5.95 -13.07 -5.25
CA PHE A 15 6.51 -14.41 -5.33
C PHE A 15 6.64 -15.00 -3.93
N HIS A 16 6.39 -16.29 -3.77
CA HIS A 16 6.71 -16.99 -2.53
C HIS A 16 8.23 -16.83 -2.23
N PRO A 17 8.66 -16.67 -0.97
CA PRO A 17 10.08 -16.60 -0.63
C PRO A 17 10.88 -17.82 -1.12
N ASP A 18 10.21 -18.96 -1.21
CA ASP A 18 10.72 -20.23 -1.72
C ASP A 18 10.34 -20.53 -3.20
N TYR A 19 10.03 -19.49 -3.99
CA TYR A 19 9.56 -19.63 -5.38
C TYR A 19 10.47 -20.51 -6.24
N LYS A 20 11.79 -20.44 -6.02
CA LYS A 20 12.78 -21.25 -6.75
C LYS A 20 12.54 -22.75 -6.60
N ASN A 21 11.97 -23.19 -5.48
CA ASN A 21 11.72 -24.60 -5.19
C ASN A 21 10.25 -24.99 -5.38
N ASN A 22 9.30 -24.09 -5.08
CA ASN A 22 7.87 -24.43 -5.11
C ASN A 22 7.07 -23.84 -6.28
N GLY A 23 7.62 -22.84 -7.00
CA GLY A 23 6.95 -22.20 -8.14
C GLY A 23 5.68 -21.40 -7.79
N TYR A 24 5.42 -21.12 -6.51
CA TYR A 24 4.21 -20.42 -6.07
C TYR A 24 4.36 -18.90 -6.15
N PHE A 25 3.41 -18.24 -6.78
CA PHE A 25 3.24 -16.80 -6.74
C PHE A 25 1.79 -16.45 -6.42
N PHE A 26 1.55 -15.20 -6.04
CA PHE A 26 0.27 -14.74 -5.53
C PHE A 26 -0.16 -13.51 -6.28
N ILE A 27 -1.45 -13.44 -6.60
CA ILE A 27 -2.06 -12.30 -7.27
C ILE A 27 -3.22 -11.76 -6.44
N ASN A 28 -3.39 -10.45 -6.50
CA ASN A 28 -4.58 -9.76 -6.00
C ASN A 28 -5.24 -9.04 -7.18
N TYR A 29 -6.49 -9.37 -7.47
CA TYR A 29 -7.25 -8.78 -8.57
C TYR A 29 -8.73 -8.62 -8.24
N ILE A 30 -9.43 -7.80 -9.02
CA ILE A 30 -10.89 -7.67 -8.97
C ILE A 30 -11.51 -8.55 -10.07
N ASP A 31 -12.38 -9.48 -9.68
CA ASP A 31 -13.08 -10.37 -10.62
C ASP A 31 -14.21 -9.65 -11.39
N ASN A 32 -14.86 -10.36 -12.31
CA ASN A 32 -15.95 -9.81 -13.12
C ASN A 32 -17.22 -9.48 -12.30
N ASP A 33 -17.36 -10.07 -11.11
CA ASP A 33 -18.46 -9.80 -10.18
C ASP A 33 -18.12 -8.61 -9.25
N GLY A 34 -16.91 -8.05 -9.36
CA GLY A 34 -16.44 -6.90 -8.58
C GLY A 34 -15.83 -7.27 -7.23
N ASN A 35 -15.54 -8.55 -6.96
CA ASN A 35 -14.92 -8.99 -5.72
C ASN A 35 -13.39 -8.98 -5.83
N THR A 36 -12.73 -8.62 -4.74
CA THR A 36 -11.30 -8.87 -4.58
C THR A 36 -11.04 -10.36 -4.42
N LYS A 37 -10.11 -10.89 -5.23
CA LYS A 37 -9.58 -12.25 -5.13
C LYS A 37 -8.11 -12.17 -4.77
N ILE A 38 -7.72 -12.91 -3.73
CA ILE A 38 -6.32 -13.20 -3.44
C ILE A 38 -6.11 -14.67 -3.75
N SER A 39 -5.25 -14.95 -4.71
CA SER A 39 -5.06 -16.29 -5.25
C SER A 39 -3.60 -16.73 -5.17
N LYS A 40 -3.40 -18.02 -4.90
CA LYS A 40 -2.14 -18.74 -5.08
C LYS A 40 -2.12 -19.34 -6.47
N CYS A 41 -1.05 -19.08 -7.21
CA CYS A 41 -0.88 -19.47 -8.59
C CYS A 41 0.40 -20.27 -8.77
N PHE A 42 0.38 -21.20 -9.73
CA PHE A 42 1.54 -22.01 -10.13
C PHE A 42 1.37 -22.58 -11.53
N PHE A 43 2.46 -23.12 -12.06
CA PHE A 43 2.46 -23.86 -13.31
C PHE A 43 2.77 -25.33 -13.04
N GLU A 44 1.94 -26.23 -13.58
CA GLU A 44 2.19 -27.67 -13.59
C GLU A 44 2.17 -28.14 -15.05
N ASN A 45 3.28 -28.70 -15.55
CA ASN A 45 3.42 -29.08 -16.97
C ASN A 45 3.06 -27.95 -17.96
N ASN A 46 3.48 -26.71 -17.68
CA ASN A 46 3.14 -25.48 -18.42
C ASN A 46 1.65 -25.09 -18.42
N ILE A 47 0.84 -25.70 -17.55
CA ILE A 47 -0.57 -25.34 -17.35
C ILE A 47 -0.67 -24.44 -16.12
N PHE A 48 -1.30 -23.27 -16.30
CA PHE A 48 -1.59 -22.35 -15.19
C PHE A 48 -2.67 -22.92 -14.28
N ASN A 49 -2.40 -22.92 -12.98
CA ASN A 49 -3.32 -23.32 -11.93
C ASN A 49 -3.52 -22.18 -10.94
N GLU A 50 -4.74 -22.06 -10.42
CA GLU A 50 -5.14 -21.04 -9.46
C GLU A 50 -5.92 -21.67 -8.29
N ILE A 51 -5.58 -21.26 -7.07
CA ILE A 51 -6.33 -21.56 -5.85
C ILE A 51 -6.67 -20.22 -5.19
N VAL A 52 -7.96 -19.87 -5.18
CA VAL A 52 -8.46 -18.69 -4.46
C VAL A 52 -8.31 -18.93 -2.96
N LEU A 53 -7.54 -18.06 -2.30
CA LEU A 53 -7.30 -18.10 -0.86
C LEU A 53 -8.33 -17.26 -0.11
N LEU A 54 -8.60 -16.05 -0.60
CA LEU A 54 -9.56 -15.11 -0.02
C LEU A 54 -10.41 -14.50 -1.12
N GLU A 55 -11.67 -14.27 -0.78
CA GLU A 55 -12.63 -13.51 -1.57
C GLU A 55 -13.25 -12.44 -0.67
N ILE A 56 -13.18 -11.18 -1.12
CA ILE A 56 -13.67 -10.02 -0.36
C ILE A 56 -14.61 -9.23 -1.27
N LYS A 57 -15.86 -9.11 -0.85
CA LYS A 57 -16.85 -8.30 -1.57
C LYS A 57 -16.50 -6.82 -1.45
N GLN A 58 -16.38 -6.14 -2.59
CA GLN A 58 -16.19 -4.69 -2.64
C GLN A 58 -17.55 -3.97 -2.76
N PRO A 59 -17.87 -3.01 -1.89
CA PRO A 59 -19.11 -2.25 -1.97
C PRO A 59 -19.09 -1.18 -3.07
N TYR A 60 -17.91 -0.68 -3.45
CA TYR A 60 -17.72 0.33 -4.50
C TYR A 60 -16.54 -0.04 -5.44
N GLN A 61 -16.33 0.75 -6.50
CA GLN A 61 -15.34 0.49 -7.56
C GLN A 61 -13.93 1.05 -7.26
N ASN A 62 -13.75 1.67 -6.10
CA ASN A 62 -12.52 2.34 -5.68
C ASN A 62 -12.15 1.94 -4.26
N HIS A 63 -10.94 2.31 -3.84
CA HIS A 63 -10.27 1.89 -2.62
C HIS A 63 -10.21 0.36 -2.49
N ASN A 64 -9.76 -0.28 -3.57
CA ASN A 64 -9.62 -1.72 -3.58
C ASN A 64 -8.36 -2.20 -2.83
N GLY A 65 -7.41 -1.29 -2.55
CA GLY A 65 -6.07 -1.66 -2.08
C GLY A 65 -5.37 -2.51 -3.14
N GLY A 66 -4.70 -3.59 -2.72
CA GLY A 66 -4.21 -4.59 -3.66
C GLY A 66 -2.79 -5.07 -3.43
N HIS A 67 -1.96 -4.28 -2.75
CA HIS A 67 -0.55 -4.65 -2.58
C HIS A 67 -0.39 -5.95 -1.80
N LEU A 68 0.57 -6.76 -2.26
CA LEU A 68 0.95 -8.04 -1.68
C LEU A 68 2.46 -8.01 -1.41
N GLU A 69 2.87 -8.41 -0.22
CA GLU A 69 4.30 -8.57 0.09
C GLU A 69 4.49 -9.62 1.18
N PHE A 70 5.57 -10.38 1.09
CA PHE A 70 5.95 -11.29 2.17
C PHE A 70 6.70 -10.51 3.25
N GLY A 71 6.27 -10.69 4.50
CA GLY A 71 6.95 -10.12 5.66
C GLY A 71 8.26 -10.83 5.96
N PRO A 72 9.14 -10.22 6.78
CA PRO A 72 10.36 -10.87 7.27
C PRO A 72 10.08 -12.14 8.09
N ASP A 73 8.86 -12.29 8.58
CA ASP A 73 8.36 -13.48 9.30
C ASP A 73 7.90 -14.62 8.37
N GLY A 74 7.94 -14.42 7.06
CA GLY A 74 7.60 -15.43 6.06
C GLY A 74 6.11 -15.55 5.74
N TYR A 75 5.26 -14.70 6.31
CA TYR A 75 3.83 -14.67 6.01
C TYR A 75 3.50 -13.72 4.86
N LEU A 76 2.38 -13.97 4.18
CA LEU A 76 1.85 -13.07 3.16
C LEU A 76 1.04 -11.97 3.83
N TYR A 77 1.44 -10.73 3.60
CA TYR A 77 0.69 -9.54 3.97
C TYR A 77 -0.13 -9.03 2.78
N ILE A 78 -1.32 -8.51 3.07
CA ILE A 78 -2.30 -8.11 2.04
C ILE A 78 -2.89 -6.77 2.43
N ALA A 79 -2.83 -5.78 1.54
CA ALA A 79 -3.50 -4.51 1.73
C ALA A 79 -4.91 -4.53 1.14
N THR A 80 -5.89 -4.11 1.94
CA THR A 80 -7.29 -3.95 1.51
C THR A 80 -7.76 -2.55 1.88
N GLY A 81 -8.28 -1.80 0.90
CA GLY A 81 -8.94 -0.52 1.19
C GLY A 81 -10.30 -0.72 1.85
N ASP A 82 -10.88 0.36 2.35
CA ASP A 82 -12.17 0.42 3.04
C ASP A 82 -13.36 0.04 2.15
N GLY A 83 -13.10 -0.16 0.86
CA GLY A 83 -14.06 -0.57 -0.14
C GLY A 83 -14.73 0.58 -0.87
N GLY A 84 -14.34 1.83 -0.59
CA GLY A 84 -14.64 2.99 -1.42
C GLY A 84 -15.68 3.94 -0.86
N SER A 85 -16.09 4.87 -1.72
CA SER A 85 -16.95 6.02 -1.37
C SER A 85 -16.32 7.00 -0.38
N SER A 86 -16.96 8.16 -0.19
CA SER A 86 -16.46 9.22 0.67
C SER A 86 -16.75 8.92 2.15
N GLY A 87 -15.71 8.90 2.96
CA GLY A 87 -15.84 8.84 4.42
C GLY A 87 -16.22 7.48 4.99
N ASP A 88 -15.96 6.39 4.25
CA ASP A 88 -16.23 4.99 4.64
C ASP A 88 -17.65 4.80 5.22
N PRO A 89 -18.69 4.86 4.36
CA PRO A 89 -20.09 4.81 4.79
C PRO A 89 -20.48 3.49 5.46
N GLU A 90 -19.81 2.40 5.10
CA GLU A 90 -20.01 1.06 5.69
C GLU A 90 -19.22 0.87 7.00
N ASN A 91 -18.43 1.87 7.40
CA ASN A 91 -17.55 1.83 8.57
C ASN A 91 -16.61 0.61 8.56
N ASN A 92 -16.19 0.19 7.37
CA ASN A 92 -15.37 -0.99 7.15
C ASN A 92 -14.02 -0.89 7.86
N ALA A 93 -13.38 0.28 7.82
CA ALA A 93 -12.03 0.45 8.36
C ALA A 93 -11.96 0.17 9.86
N GLN A 94 -12.97 0.60 10.63
CA GLN A 94 -13.10 0.33 12.07
C GLN A 94 -13.80 -0.99 12.39
N ASN A 95 -14.59 -1.54 11.46
CA ASN A 95 -15.29 -2.81 11.66
C ASN A 95 -14.32 -4.00 11.57
N LEU A 96 -14.02 -4.63 12.71
CA LEU A 96 -13.16 -5.82 12.77
C LEU A 96 -13.82 -7.08 12.22
N SER A 97 -15.14 -7.11 12.04
CA SER A 97 -15.82 -8.21 11.33
C SER A 97 -15.71 -8.11 9.80
N SER A 98 -15.13 -7.02 9.28
CA SER A 98 -14.82 -6.79 7.86
C SER A 98 -13.33 -7.00 7.57
N LEU A 99 -13.03 -7.49 6.37
CA LEU A 99 -11.65 -7.58 5.85
C LEU A 99 -11.20 -6.32 5.09
N LEU A 100 -12.07 -5.30 4.99
CA LEU A 100 -11.80 -4.04 4.28
C LEU A 100 -11.20 -2.97 5.20
N GLY A 101 -10.29 -2.14 4.68
CA GLY A 101 -9.58 -1.09 5.41
C GLY A 101 -8.56 -1.66 6.39
N LYS A 102 -7.80 -2.67 5.95
CA LYS A 102 -6.91 -3.51 6.76
C LYS A 102 -5.56 -3.74 6.09
N ILE A 103 -4.58 -4.09 6.91
CA ILE A 103 -3.51 -4.99 6.51
C ILE A 103 -3.84 -6.37 7.08
N LEU A 104 -3.94 -7.38 6.22
CA LEU A 104 -4.15 -8.78 6.60
C LEU A 104 -2.81 -9.53 6.61
N ARG A 105 -2.72 -10.61 7.40
CA ARG A 105 -1.54 -11.50 7.45
C ARG A 105 -1.98 -12.96 7.50
N ILE A 106 -1.55 -13.76 6.52
CA ILE A 106 -1.89 -15.18 6.38
C ILE A 106 -0.67 -16.06 6.10
N ASP A 107 -0.72 -17.32 6.54
CA ASP A 107 0.25 -18.36 6.22
C ASP A 107 -0.22 -19.16 5.01
N VAL A 108 0.57 -19.13 3.94
CA VAL A 108 0.23 -19.70 2.63
C VAL A 108 0.95 -21.02 2.33
N ASN A 109 1.65 -21.61 3.30
CA ASN A 109 2.40 -22.85 3.12
C ASN A 109 1.52 -24.12 3.05
N GLU A 110 0.24 -23.99 3.36
CA GLU A 110 -0.75 -25.08 3.26
C GLU A 110 -1.50 -25.06 1.92
N LYS A 111 -2.38 -26.02 1.64
CA LYS A 111 -3.15 -26.04 0.37
C LYS A 111 -3.96 -24.75 0.15
N LEU A 112 -4.72 -24.33 1.17
CA LEU A 112 -5.39 -23.03 1.22
C LEU A 112 -4.45 -22.02 1.92
N TYR A 113 -4.86 -21.58 3.10
CA TYR A 113 -4.05 -20.79 4.01
C TYR A 113 -4.38 -21.16 5.47
N LYS A 114 -3.53 -20.75 6.40
CA LYS A 114 -3.80 -20.70 7.83
C LYS A 114 -3.66 -19.27 8.32
N VAL A 115 -4.26 -18.97 9.46
CA VAL A 115 -3.97 -17.71 10.16
C VAL A 115 -2.80 -17.94 11.12
N PRO A 116 -1.76 -17.07 11.11
CA PRO A 116 -0.68 -17.14 12.08
C PRO A 116 -1.19 -17.11 13.53
N LYS A 117 -0.59 -17.93 14.40
CA LYS A 117 -1.05 -18.11 15.79
C LYS A 117 -0.94 -16.84 16.64
N ASP A 118 -0.06 -15.94 16.24
CA ASP A 118 0.25 -14.66 16.86
C ASP A 118 -0.49 -13.48 16.19
N ASN A 119 -1.45 -13.72 15.27
CA ASN A 119 -2.32 -12.65 14.79
C ASN A 119 -3.15 -12.06 15.96
N PRO A 120 -3.30 -10.72 16.02
CA PRO A 120 -3.83 -10.00 17.18
C PRO A 120 -5.31 -10.29 17.47
N PHE A 121 -6.06 -10.71 16.44
CA PHE A 121 -7.50 -10.93 16.52
C PHE A 121 -7.93 -12.40 16.44
N LEU A 122 -6.97 -13.34 16.45
CA LEU A 122 -7.23 -14.76 16.20
C LEU A 122 -8.34 -15.37 17.08
N ASN A 123 -8.39 -15.00 18.36
CA ASN A 123 -9.32 -15.57 19.35
C ASN A 123 -10.50 -14.63 19.69
N GLN A 124 -10.76 -13.60 18.87
CA GLN A 124 -11.82 -12.64 19.12
C GLN A 124 -13.07 -12.97 18.28
N THR A 125 -14.20 -13.24 18.93
CA THR A 125 -15.44 -13.70 18.27
C THR A 125 -16.00 -12.74 17.24
N ASN A 126 -15.78 -11.43 17.41
CA ASN A 126 -16.32 -10.37 16.54
C ASN A 126 -15.26 -9.74 15.62
N ALA A 127 -14.14 -10.44 15.41
CA ALA A 127 -13.07 -9.99 14.55
C ALA A 127 -12.68 -11.07 13.54
N LYS A 128 -12.24 -10.64 12.37
CA LYS A 128 -11.63 -11.54 11.38
C LYS A 128 -10.20 -11.87 11.81
N PRO A 129 -9.86 -13.17 11.95
CA PRO A 129 -8.56 -13.58 12.48
C PRO A 129 -7.40 -13.20 11.54
N GLU A 130 -7.66 -12.96 10.26
CA GLU A 130 -6.66 -12.53 9.27
C GLU A 130 -6.13 -11.12 9.51
N ILE A 131 -6.84 -10.28 10.28
CA ILE A 131 -6.47 -8.87 10.48
C ILE A 131 -5.14 -8.80 11.25
N TRP A 132 -4.18 -8.06 10.69
CA TRP A 132 -2.94 -7.68 11.34
C TRP A 132 -2.95 -6.22 11.81
N ALA A 133 -3.46 -5.30 11.00
CA ALA A 133 -3.74 -3.91 11.40
C ALA A 133 -5.03 -3.40 10.74
N TYR A 134 -5.62 -2.32 11.29
CA TYR A 134 -6.91 -1.80 10.84
C TYR A 134 -7.00 -0.28 10.92
N GLY A 135 -8.13 0.28 10.50
CA GLY A 135 -8.33 1.73 10.47
C GLY A 135 -7.60 2.43 9.34
N LEU A 136 -7.43 1.76 8.20
CA LEU A 136 -6.81 2.31 7.00
C LEU A 136 -7.88 2.64 5.95
N ARG A 137 -7.62 3.63 5.09
CA ARG A 137 -8.55 4.06 4.04
C ARG A 137 -8.32 3.30 2.74
N ASN A 138 -7.19 3.52 2.11
CA ASN A 138 -6.76 2.85 0.90
C ASN A 138 -5.24 2.68 0.94
N PRO A 139 -4.73 1.69 1.70
CA PRO A 139 -3.30 1.41 1.80
C PRO A 139 -2.80 0.93 0.44
N TRP A 140 -2.33 1.86 -0.39
CA TRP A 140 -1.99 1.63 -1.79
C TRP A 140 -0.77 0.73 -1.92
N LYS A 141 0.23 0.98 -1.06
CA LYS A 141 1.45 0.20 -1.00
C LYS A 141 1.96 0.14 0.43
N PHE A 142 2.51 -1.01 0.79
CA PHE A 142 3.33 -1.15 1.98
C PHE A 142 4.62 -1.89 1.63
N SER A 143 5.63 -1.79 2.47
CA SER A 143 6.83 -2.61 2.32
C SER A 143 7.59 -2.74 3.63
N PHE A 144 8.51 -3.69 3.66
CA PHE A 144 9.37 -3.93 4.80
C PHE A 144 10.79 -3.41 4.53
N SER A 145 11.38 -2.82 5.56
CA SER A 145 12.81 -2.52 5.58
C SER A 145 13.63 -3.81 5.49
N MET A 146 14.76 -3.75 4.79
CA MET A 146 15.66 -4.91 4.65
C MET A 146 16.71 -5.00 5.77
N ILE A 147 16.82 -3.97 6.61
CA ILE A 147 17.87 -3.84 7.62
C ILE A 147 17.34 -3.83 9.06
N ASP A 148 16.04 -3.61 9.23
CA ASP A 148 15.39 -3.56 10.53
C ASP A 148 13.94 -4.05 10.43
N ASN A 149 13.22 -3.98 11.55
CA ASN A 149 11.83 -4.45 11.64
C ASN A 149 10.83 -3.37 11.22
N THR A 150 11.19 -2.39 10.40
CA THR A 150 10.27 -1.33 10.02
C THR A 150 9.34 -1.77 8.89
N MET A 151 8.05 -1.47 9.04
CA MET A 151 7.03 -1.53 7.99
C MET A 151 6.59 -0.10 7.65
N PHE A 152 6.49 0.18 6.35
CA PHE A 152 5.96 1.40 5.80
C PHE A 152 4.61 1.12 5.17
N ILE A 153 3.59 1.95 5.43
CA ILE A 153 2.26 1.84 4.81
C ILE A 153 1.90 3.22 4.26
N ALA A 154 1.81 3.33 2.94
CA ALA A 154 1.31 4.52 2.25
C ALA A 154 -0.20 4.40 2.11
N ASP A 155 -0.93 5.24 2.84
CA ASP A 155 -2.39 5.24 2.89
C ASP A 155 -2.96 6.50 2.21
N VAL A 156 -3.78 6.30 1.18
CA VAL A 156 -4.32 7.38 0.37
C VAL A 156 -5.47 8.05 1.12
N GLY A 157 -5.34 9.36 1.31
CA GLY A 157 -6.27 10.22 2.03
C GLY A 157 -7.60 10.47 1.34
N GLN A 158 -8.53 11.10 2.06
CA GLN A 158 -9.85 11.45 1.53
C GLN A 158 -9.84 12.79 0.79
N ASN A 159 -9.43 13.86 1.47
CA ASN A 159 -9.51 15.24 0.99
C ASN A 159 -8.36 16.13 1.50
N SER A 160 -7.79 15.82 2.66
CA SER A 160 -6.95 16.75 3.40
C SER A 160 -5.49 16.31 3.44
N TRP A 161 -5.27 15.02 3.70
CA TRP A 161 -3.94 14.50 4.05
C TRP A 161 -3.68 13.16 3.39
N GLU A 162 -2.57 13.07 2.67
CA GLU A 162 -1.95 11.79 2.34
C GLU A 162 -1.05 11.35 3.49
N GLU A 163 -0.91 10.03 3.70
CA GLU A 163 -0.26 9.49 4.90
C GLU A 163 0.83 8.48 4.58
N LEU A 164 1.97 8.59 5.26
CA LEU A 164 2.93 7.51 5.41
C LEU A 164 3.03 7.09 6.87
N ASN A 165 2.49 5.91 7.14
CA ASN A 165 2.57 5.24 8.42
C ASN A 165 3.88 4.44 8.50
N VAL A 166 4.60 4.56 9.61
CA VAL A 166 5.89 3.89 9.84
C VAL A 166 5.87 3.28 11.23
N GLN A 167 6.00 1.96 11.31
CA GLN A 167 5.98 1.24 12.58
C GLN A 167 6.92 0.03 12.57
N ASP A 168 7.22 -0.49 13.75
CA ASP A 168 7.82 -1.82 13.87
C ASP A 168 6.77 -2.89 13.49
N PHE A 169 7.03 -3.76 12.52
CA PHE A 169 6.07 -4.76 12.02
C PHE A 169 5.71 -5.84 13.06
N ARG A 170 6.40 -5.89 14.19
CA ARG A 170 6.07 -6.78 15.30
C ARG A 170 4.94 -6.20 16.18
N LEU A 171 4.63 -4.91 16.04
CA LEU A 171 3.51 -4.26 16.71
C LEU A 171 2.22 -4.50 15.92
N ALA A 172 1.65 -5.69 16.02
CA ALA A 172 0.37 -6.03 15.41
C ALA A 172 -0.81 -5.43 16.19
N GLY A 173 -1.95 -5.26 15.52
CA GLY A 173 -3.22 -4.84 16.09
C GLY A 173 -3.42 -3.33 16.18
N LEU A 174 -2.55 -2.54 15.53
CA LEU A 174 -2.66 -1.08 15.54
C LEU A 174 -3.89 -0.60 14.75
N ASN A 175 -4.49 0.48 15.26
CA ASN A 175 -5.60 1.21 14.64
C ASN A 175 -5.08 2.54 14.06
N TYR A 176 -5.09 2.67 12.74
CA TYR A 176 -4.67 3.88 12.03
C TYR A 176 -5.74 4.97 11.97
N GLY A 177 -6.92 4.69 12.52
CA GLY A 177 -7.88 5.72 12.87
C GLY A 177 -8.83 6.14 11.77
N TRP A 178 -8.67 5.76 10.50
CA TRP A 178 -9.69 5.99 9.48
C TRP A 178 -10.98 5.22 9.84
N ASN A 179 -12.19 5.80 9.81
CA ASN A 179 -12.56 7.15 9.36
C ASN A 179 -12.82 8.17 10.49
N LEU A 180 -12.22 7.97 11.66
CA LEU A 180 -12.26 8.92 12.77
C LEU A 180 -11.23 10.03 12.59
N LYS A 181 -10.06 9.70 12.04
CA LYS A 181 -8.99 10.62 11.68
C LYS A 181 -8.66 10.54 10.20
N GLU A 182 -8.17 11.67 9.69
CA GLU A 182 -7.47 11.80 8.42
C GLU A 182 -6.18 12.59 8.72
N GLY A 183 -5.04 11.98 8.47
CA GLY A 183 -3.77 12.32 9.07
C GLY A 183 -3.88 12.40 10.59
N LYS A 184 -3.30 13.45 11.15
CA LYS A 184 -3.42 13.78 12.59
C LYS A 184 -4.71 14.51 12.94
N SER A 185 -5.55 14.85 11.96
CA SER A 185 -6.77 15.65 12.16
C SER A 185 -8.00 14.77 12.38
N LEU A 186 -8.98 15.27 13.15
CA LEU A 186 -10.28 14.61 13.26
C LEU A 186 -11.04 14.71 11.94
N PHE A 187 -11.56 13.58 11.47
CA PHE A 187 -12.47 13.48 10.33
C PHE A 187 -13.93 13.37 10.79
N LYS A 188 -14.21 12.51 11.77
CA LYS A 188 -15.51 12.43 12.47
C LYS A 188 -15.40 12.99 13.88
N LYS A 189 -16.51 13.51 14.41
CA LYS A 189 -16.56 14.13 15.76
C LYS A 189 -16.42 13.13 16.92
N ASN A 190 -16.37 11.83 16.65
CA ASN A 190 -16.16 10.81 17.67
C ASN A 190 -14.66 10.56 17.84
N SER A 191 -14.18 10.57 19.09
CA SER A 191 -12.83 10.16 19.42
C SER A 191 -12.85 8.73 19.94
N LEU A 192 -12.11 7.85 19.26
CA LEU A 192 -11.58 6.65 19.91
C LEU A 192 -10.22 7.00 20.51
N GLU A 193 -9.89 6.38 21.63
CA GLU A 193 -8.56 6.43 22.22
C GLU A 193 -7.64 5.42 21.51
N ASN A 194 -6.31 5.62 21.64
CA ASN A 194 -5.27 4.72 21.12
C ASN A 194 -5.22 4.57 19.59
N LEU A 195 -5.39 5.68 18.87
CA LEU A 195 -5.14 5.74 17.43
C LEU A 195 -3.65 5.94 17.15
N THR A 196 -3.19 5.37 16.04
CA THR A 196 -1.81 5.44 15.56
C THR A 196 -1.70 6.55 14.53
N ASP A 197 -0.85 7.54 14.81
CA ASP A 197 -0.63 8.67 13.92
C ASP A 197 0.40 8.34 12.84
N PRO A 198 0.25 8.88 11.62
CA PRO A 198 1.26 8.72 10.59
C PRO A 198 2.53 9.48 10.95
N LEU A 199 3.68 8.93 10.53
CA LEU A 199 4.97 9.60 10.68
C LEU A 199 4.99 10.85 9.80
N ILE A 200 4.61 10.69 8.52
CA ILE A 200 4.50 11.77 7.54
C ILE A 200 3.05 11.95 7.12
N GLN A 201 2.66 13.21 6.99
CA GLN A 201 1.47 13.59 6.24
C GLN A 201 1.78 14.80 5.37
N TYR A 202 1.13 14.91 4.22
CA TYR A 202 1.23 16.10 3.37
C TYR A 202 -0.13 16.44 2.75
N SER A 203 -0.29 17.70 2.31
CA SER A 203 -1.57 18.21 1.86
C SER A 203 -2.06 17.50 0.58
N SER A 204 -3.30 17.03 0.60
CA SER A 204 -4.00 16.44 -0.54
C SER A 204 -4.68 17.55 -1.40
N ASN A 205 -3.90 18.53 -1.84
CA ASN A 205 -4.39 19.72 -2.56
C ASN A 205 -4.25 19.65 -4.08
N ALA A 206 -3.70 18.57 -4.64
CA ALA A 206 -3.67 18.35 -6.08
C ALA A 206 -5.05 17.92 -6.60
N SER A 207 -5.38 18.26 -7.85
CA SER A 207 -6.66 17.90 -8.44
C SER A 207 -6.57 16.54 -9.12
N TYR A 208 -7.22 15.52 -8.56
CA TYR A 208 -7.34 14.21 -9.19
C TYR A 208 -7.98 14.29 -10.59
N GLY A 209 -8.99 15.15 -10.76
CA GLY A 209 -9.61 15.40 -12.07
C GLY A 209 -8.62 15.94 -13.12
N LYS A 210 -7.70 16.84 -12.74
CA LYS A 210 -6.63 17.28 -13.64
C LYS A 210 -5.68 16.14 -13.99
N THR A 211 -5.32 15.30 -13.02
CA THR A 211 -4.49 14.11 -13.24
C THR A 211 -5.12 13.20 -14.29
N LEU A 212 -6.41 12.86 -14.13
CA LEU A 212 -7.14 12.02 -15.09
C LEU A 212 -7.28 12.67 -16.48
N ALA A 213 -7.36 13.99 -16.54
CA ALA A 213 -7.43 14.74 -17.79
C ALA A 213 -6.06 14.98 -18.45
N GLY A 214 -4.96 14.51 -17.87
CA GLY A 214 -3.61 14.78 -18.37
C GLY A 214 -3.18 16.24 -18.23
N LEU A 215 -3.85 17.01 -17.37
CA LEU A 215 -3.60 18.43 -17.15
C LEU A 215 -2.58 18.64 -16.04
N ARG A 216 -1.77 19.71 -16.18
CA ARG A 216 -0.79 20.09 -15.17
C ARG A 216 -1.47 20.56 -13.88
N GLN A 217 -0.90 20.15 -12.76
CA GLN A 217 -1.27 20.65 -11.44
C GLN A 217 -0.83 22.11 -11.25
N THR A 218 -1.35 22.77 -10.21
CA THR A 218 -0.86 24.09 -9.82
C THR A 218 0.54 23.98 -9.22
N ILE A 219 1.31 25.08 -9.24
CA ILE A 219 2.71 25.07 -8.79
C ILE A 219 2.85 24.77 -7.28
N ASP A 220 1.82 25.11 -6.51
CA ASP A 220 1.70 24.90 -5.07
C ASP A 220 1.08 23.54 -4.69
N ALA A 221 0.69 22.73 -5.68
CA ALA A 221 0.17 21.40 -5.42
C ALA A 221 1.27 20.50 -4.81
N VAL A 222 0.92 19.80 -3.73
CA VAL A 222 1.81 18.86 -3.03
C VAL A 222 1.51 17.45 -3.49
N GLY A 223 0.26 16.99 -3.35
CA GLY A 223 -0.16 15.70 -3.86
C GLY A 223 -1.65 15.44 -3.73
N CYS A 224 -2.10 14.28 -4.17
CA CYS A 224 -3.46 13.80 -3.91
C CYS A 224 -3.63 12.27 -3.85
N SER A 225 -2.53 11.53 -3.92
CA SER A 225 -2.54 10.07 -3.82
C SER A 225 -1.11 9.61 -3.60
N ILE A 226 -0.77 9.28 -2.35
CA ILE A 226 0.52 8.72 -2.01
C ILE A 226 0.66 7.31 -2.59
N THR A 227 1.77 7.06 -3.27
CA THR A 227 2.06 5.76 -3.91
C THR A 227 2.82 4.80 -2.98
N GLY A 228 3.56 5.33 -2.00
CA GLY A 228 4.53 4.54 -1.21
C GLY A 228 5.73 4.08 -2.03
N GLY A 229 6.57 3.20 -1.47
CA GLY A 229 7.71 2.65 -2.19
C GLY A 229 8.55 1.66 -1.37
N TYR A 230 9.88 1.82 -1.41
CA TYR A 230 10.84 0.87 -0.85
C TYR A 230 12.09 1.57 -0.30
N SER A 231 12.74 0.95 0.68
CA SER A 231 14.12 1.32 1.07
C SER A 231 15.11 0.97 -0.04
N TYR A 232 16.00 1.91 -0.38
CA TYR A 232 17.05 1.72 -1.39
C TYR A 232 18.26 0.99 -0.78
N HIS A 233 18.70 -0.09 -1.41
CA HIS A 233 19.90 -0.83 -0.97
C HIS A 233 20.84 -1.24 -2.12
N GLY A 234 20.65 -0.63 -3.30
CA GLY A 234 21.51 -0.81 -4.44
C GLY A 234 22.89 -0.14 -4.28
N GLU A 235 23.53 0.11 -5.42
CA GLU A 235 24.93 0.56 -5.51
C GLU A 235 25.13 2.04 -5.14
N ILE A 236 24.09 2.88 -5.20
CA ILE A 236 24.20 4.33 -4.97
C ILE A 236 24.30 4.63 -3.46
N ASN A 237 25.55 4.77 -2.99
CA ASN A 237 25.86 4.88 -1.55
C ASN A 237 25.15 6.02 -0.80
N HIS A 238 25.00 7.20 -1.41
CA HIS A 238 24.50 8.37 -0.67
C HIS A 238 22.98 8.37 -0.47
N ILE A 239 22.24 7.49 -1.16
CA ILE A 239 20.80 7.26 -0.95
C ILE A 239 20.49 5.92 -0.29
N LYS A 240 21.53 5.17 0.12
CA LYS A 240 21.38 3.89 0.79
C LYS A 240 20.58 4.03 2.08
N GLU A 241 19.72 3.05 2.33
CA GLU A 241 18.85 2.93 3.50
C GLU A 241 17.75 4.01 3.58
N GLN A 242 17.64 4.90 2.60
CA GLN A 242 16.54 5.84 2.53
C GLN A 242 15.29 5.16 1.97
N TYR A 243 14.13 5.43 2.56
CA TYR A 243 12.84 4.96 2.07
C TYR A 243 12.30 5.93 1.02
N PHE A 244 12.16 5.49 -0.24
CA PHE A 244 11.61 6.30 -1.32
C PHE A 244 10.10 6.11 -1.43
N PHE A 245 9.40 7.20 -1.70
CA PHE A 245 7.97 7.24 -1.98
C PHE A 245 7.65 8.40 -2.91
N GLY A 246 6.43 8.45 -3.42
CA GLY A 246 6.00 9.53 -4.30
C GLY A 246 4.50 9.74 -4.27
N ASP A 247 4.07 10.69 -5.09
CA ASP A 247 2.65 11.01 -5.28
C ASP A 247 2.24 10.81 -6.74
N TYR A 248 1.12 10.12 -6.94
CA TYR A 248 0.59 9.83 -8.27
C TYR A 248 0.14 11.09 -9.02
N CYS A 249 -0.42 12.08 -8.33
CA CYS A 249 -1.04 13.25 -8.95
C CYS A 249 -0.02 14.31 -9.36
N THR A 250 1.02 14.51 -8.55
CA THR A 250 2.05 15.54 -8.79
C THR A 250 3.35 14.96 -9.30
N GLY A 251 3.54 13.64 -9.27
CA GLY A 251 4.78 13.00 -9.70
C GLY A 251 5.98 13.38 -8.85
N LYS A 252 5.75 13.98 -7.67
CA LYS A 252 6.81 14.30 -6.73
C LYS A 252 7.40 13.02 -6.16
N ILE A 253 8.70 13.05 -5.93
CA ILE A 253 9.47 11.92 -5.40
C ILE A 253 10.22 12.42 -4.17
N TRP A 254 10.04 11.72 -3.07
CA TRP A 254 10.73 12.01 -1.82
C TRP A 254 11.43 10.76 -1.31
N SER A 255 12.38 10.97 -0.40
CA SER A 255 12.86 9.91 0.47
C SER A 255 12.86 10.35 1.92
N ILE A 256 12.86 9.37 2.83
CA ILE A 256 13.06 9.59 4.26
C ILE A 256 14.34 8.91 4.70
N LYS A 257 15.16 9.64 5.46
CA LYS A 257 16.34 9.13 6.15
C LYS A 257 16.09 9.12 7.66
N ASN A 258 16.70 8.16 8.36
CA ASN A 258 16.59 8.01 9.81
C ASN A 258 15.12 7.89 10.30
N TYR A 259 14.27 7.19 9.56
CA TYR A 259 12.82 7.07 9.82
C TYR A 259 12.45 6.43 11.17
N THR A 260 13.41 5.78 11.85
CA THR A 260 13.24 5.25 13.21
C THR A 260 13.59 6.27 14.30
N SER A 261 14.07 7.46 13.93
CA SER A 261 14.48 8.54 14.84
C SER A 261 13.45 9.68 14.83
N PRO A 262 13.25 10.38 15.97
CA PRO A 262 12.52 11.64 16.00
C PRO A 262 13.12 12.73 15.09
N ASN A 263 14.40 12.63 14.72
CA ASN A 263 15.11 13.56 13.85
C ASN A 263 15.21 13.04 12.40
N PHE A 264 14.15 12.38 11.90
CA PHE A 264 14.12 11.94 10.51
C PHE A 264 14.20 13.14 9.54
N GLU A 265 14.72 12.91 8.34
CA GLU A 265 14.85 13.94 7.30
C GLU A 265 14.04 13.52 6.08
N ILE A 266 13.29 14.46 5.49
CA ILE A 266 12.62 14.29 4.20
C ILE A 266 13.44 15.01 3.14
N ILE A 267 13.77 14.31 2.06
CA ILE A 267 14.53 14.85 0.94
C ILE A 267 13.62 14.86 -0.29
N ASP A 268 13.48 16.01 -0.96
CA ASP A 268 12.77 16.13 -2.23
C ASP A 268 13.72 15.89 -3.41
N TRP A 269 13.46 14.83 -4.16
CA TRP A 269 14.25 14.40 -5.30
C TRP A 269 13.63 14.80 -6.63
N THR A 270 12.47 15.44 -6.63
CA THR A 270 11.65 15.66 -7.83
C THR A 270 12.44 16.38 -8.91
N GLN A 271 13.09 17.50 -8.56
CA GLN A 271 13.86 18.30 -9.51
C GLN A 271 15.11 17.56 -9.99
N GLU A 272 15.75 16.79 -9.12
CA GLU A 272 16.99 16.10 -9.45
C GLU A 272 16.76 14.89 -10.36
N LEU A 273 15.71 14.10 -10.10
CA LEU A 273 15.40 12.89 -10.86
C LEU A 273 14.64 13.18 -12.16
N ILE A 274 13.70 14.13 -12.14
CA ILE A 274 12.78 14.37 -13.25
C ILE A 274 13.10 15.69 -13.98
N GLY A 275 13.58 16.70 -13.25
CA GLY A 275 13.73 18.07 -13.73
C GLY A 275 12.41 18.63 -14.27
N ASN A 276 12.47 19.46 -15.32
CA ASN A 276 11.28 20.03 -15.97
C ASN A 276 10.73 19.18 -17.14
N LYS A 277 11.21 17.94 -17.30
CA LYS A 277 11.10 17.24 -18.59
C LYS A 277 9.71 16.65 -18.85
N LYS A 278 9.02 16.15 -17.82
CA LYS A 278 7.71 15.49 -17.95
C LYS A 278 7.00 15.38 -16.60
N GLN A 279 5.68 15.45 -16.61
CA GLN A 279 4.83 15.03 -15.48
C GLN A 279 4.81 13.50 -15.39
N LEU A 280 5.24 12.92 -14.28
CA LEU A 280 5.09 11.49 -14.01
C LEU A 280 3.78 11.22 -13.27
N TYR A 281 3.13 10.09 -13.58
CA TYR A 281 2.00 9.55 -12.85
C TYR A 281 2.46 8.29 -12.13
N ILE A 282 3.10 8.45 -10.97
CA ILE A 282 3.81 7.37 -10.30
C ILE A 282 2.78 6.39 -9.70
N SER A 283 2.52 5.29 -10.40
CA SER A 283 1.53 4.28 -9.96
C SER A 283 2.11 3.24 -9.03
N SER A 284 3.41 2.98 -9.11
CA SER A 284 4.11 2.06 -8.22
C SER A 284 5.62 2.30 -8.22
N PHE A 285 6.27 1.80 -7.17
CA PHE A 285 7.70 1.56 -7.16
C PHE A 285 7.95 0.06 -7.21
N GLY A 286 9.05 -0.32 -7.83
CA GLY A 286 9.59 -1.68 -7.85
C GLY A 286 11.03 -1.71 -7.36
N ARG A 287 11.48 -2.88 -6.93
CA ARG A 287 12.87 -3.13 -6.54
C ARG A 287 13.35 -4.41 -7.20
N ASP A 288 14.54 -4.40 -7.79
CA ASP A 288 15.14 -5.63 -8.31
C ASP A 288 15.91 -6.41 -7.22
N PHE A 289 16.48 -7.55 -7.61
CA PHE A 289 17.25 -8.41 -6.71
C PHE A 289 18.48 -7.72 -6.10
N TYR A 290 19.05 -6.73 -6.79
CA TYR A 290 20.23 -5.99 -6.32
C TYR A 290 19.87 -4.81 -5.41
N GLY A 291 18.58 -4.58 -5.16
CA GLY A 291 18.11 -3.47 -4.35
C GLY A 291 18.02 -2.14 -5.10
N GLU A 292 18.15 -2.17 -6.43
CA GLU A 292 17.92 -0.99 -7.27
C GLU A 292 16.44 -0.69 -7.38
N LEU A 293 16.10 0.61 -7.42
CA LEU A 293 14.72 1.06 -7.43
C LEU A 293 14.27 1.49 -8.82
N TYR A 294 13.01 1.18 -9.09
CA TYR A 294 12.31 1.49 -10.32
C TYR A 294 10.99 2.20 -10.00
N LEU A 295 10.56 3.09 -10.90
CA LEU A 295 9.26 3.75 -10.85
C LEU A 295 8.44 3.33 -12.06
N ALA A 296 7.19 2.94 -11.82
CA ALA A 296 6.20 2.75 -12.87
C ALA A 296 5.42 4.06 -13.05
N ASP A 297 5.51 4.62 -14.26
CA ASP A 297 4.67 5.71 -14.72
C ASP A 297 3.43 5.11 -15.39
N HIS A 298 2.25 5.47 -14.89
CA HIS A 298 0.97 4.98 -15.39
C HIS A 298 0.74 5.25 -16.89
N SER A 299 1.50 6.19 -17.48
CA SER A 299 1.54 6.36 -18.94
C SER A 299 2.27 5.25 -19.71
N GLY A 300 2.77 4.20 -19.03
CA GLY A 300 3.28 2.97 -19.63
C GLY A 300 4.80 2.83 -19.63
N SER A 301 5.53 3.64 -18.86
CA SER A 301 7.00 3.60 -18.79
C SER A 301 7.49 3.10 -17.44
N ILE A 302 8.63 2.40 -17.43
CA ILE A 302 9.35 2.04 -16.20
C ILE A 302 10.70 2.75 -16.23
N TYR A 303 11.02 3.46 -15.16
CA TYR A 303 12.29 4.19 -14.99
C TYR A 303 13.11 3.55 -13.89
N LYS A 304 14.44 3.50 -14.06
CA LYS A 304 15.39 3.12 -13.00
C LYS A 304 15.97 4.38 -12.36
N ILE A 305 16.13 4.41 -11.04
CA ILE A 305 16.91 5.44 -10.35
C ILE A 305 18.40 5.15 -10.57
N VAL A 306 19.15 6.10 -11.17
CA VAL A 306 20.53 5.88 -11.66
C VAL A 306 21.51 6.99 -11.25
N LYS A 307 21.29 7.65 -10.12
CA LYS A 307 22.08 8.81 -9.72
C LYS A 307 23.58 8.53 -9.55
#